data_AF-B7H9U8-F1
#
_entry.id   AF-B7H9U8-F1
#
_cell.length_a   1.000
_cell.length_b   1.000
_cell.length_c   1.000
_cell.angle_alpha   90.00
_cell.angle_beta   90.00
_cell.angle_gamma   90.00
#
_symmetry.space_group_name_H-M   'P 1'
#
loop_
_entity.id
_entity.type
_entity.pdbx_description
1 polymer ?
#
loop_
_entity_poly.entity_id
_entity_poly.type
_entity_poly.pdbx_seq_one_letter_code
_entity_poly.pdbx_strand_id
1 'polypeptide(L)'
;MLPTKEQLIQYLSDKMTNQDIAKIYDITFQKVIQLIKKYKINPNELRKVNKYTVYEHWLNHEVVYVGSGVWYRCRRIYNRRNSVHRQLMKDGNIDYKIVGEFDKEEEARDFEFRLIKKYKQLGQAKFNKQVN
;
A
#
# COMPACT_ATOMS: atom_id res chain seq x y z
N MET A 1 -14.93 12.13 -17.21
CA MET A 1 -15.91 12.09 -16.10
C MET A 1 -15.16 12.42 -14.80
N LEU A 2 -15.78 13.03 -13.79
CA LEU A 2 -15.12 13.28 -12.49
C LEU A 2 -15.62 12.28 -11.45
N PRO A 3 -14.81 11.91 -10.44
CA PRO A 3 -15.28 11.02 -9.38
C PRO A 3 -16.37 11.70 -8.55
N THR A 4 -17.35 10.90 -8.15
CA THR A 4 -18.34 11.27 -7.13
C THR A 4 -17.68 11.37 -5.75
N LYS A 5 -18.42 11.91 -4.78
CA LYS A 5 -17.95 12.00 -3.39
C LYS A 5 -17.72 10.60 -2.81
N GLU A 6 -18.63 9.68 -3.08
CA GLU A 6 -18.63 8.30 -2.58
C GLU A 6 -17.43 7.52 -3.15
N GLN A 7 -17.16 7.67 -4.46
CA GLN A 7 -15.98 7.09 -5.09
C GLN A 7 -14.68 7.65 -4.48
N LEU A 8 -14.59 8.97 -4.24
CA LEU A 8 -13.43 9.55 -3.59
C LEU A 8 -13.23 9.01 -2.17
N ILE A 9 -14.30 8.86 -1.39
CA ILE A 9 -14.22 8.28 -0.05
C ILE A 9 -13.71 6.84 -0.11
N GLN A 10 -14.23 6.04 -1.04
CA GLN A 10 -13.81 4.65 -1.22
C GLN A 10 -12.32 4.57 -1.60
N TYR A 11 -11.88 5.29 -2.63
CA TYR A 11 -10.48 5.27 -3.05
C TYR A 11 -9.51 5.72 -1.95
N LEU A 12 -9.89 6.74 -1.18
CA LEU A 12 -9.07 7.21 -0.05
C LEU A 12 -9.02 6.17 1.07
N SER A 13 -10.12 5.49 1.35
CA SER A 13 -10.20 4.38 2.32
C SER A 13 -9.34 3.19 1.87
N ASP A 14 -9.32 2.91 0.56
CA ASP A 14 -8.48 1.91 -0.10
C ASP A 14 -7.00 2.33 -0.22
N LYS A 15 -6.61 3.41 0.47
CA LYS A 15 -5.23 3.94 0.52
C LYS A 15 -4.68 4.32 -0.85
N MET A 16 -5.54 4.69 -1.80
CA MET A 16 -5.08 5.26 -3.06
C MET A 16 -4.49 6.65 -2.82
N THR A 17 -3.41 6.95 -3.53
CA THR A 17 -2.86 8.31 -3.58
C THR A 17 -3.73 9.18 -4.49
N ASN A 18 -3.64 10.49 -4.33
CA ASN A 18 -4.33 11.40 -5.25
C ASN A 18 -3.82 11.22 -6.70
N GLN A 19 -2.57 10.78 -6.90
CA GLN A 19 -2.02 10.50 -8.22
C GLN A 19 -2.66 9.26 -8.85
N ASP A 20 -2.95 8.22 -8.06
CA ASP A 20 -3.63 7.03 -8.57
C ASP A 20 -5.06 7.38 -8.99
N ILE A 21 -5.77 8.14 -8.16
CA ILE A 21 -7.13 8.62 -8.46
C ILE A 21 -7.11 9.50 -9.72
N ALA A 22 -6.14 10.40 -9.83
CA ALA A 22 -5.97 11.26 -10.98
C ALA A 22 -5.85 10.46 -12.29
N LYS A 23 -5.07 9.37 -12.28
CA LYS A 23 -4.90 8.48 -13.44
C LYS A 23 -6.20 7.78 -13.86
N ILE A 24 -7.03 7.33 -12.91
CA ILE A 24 -8.30 6.64 -13.23
C ILE A 24 -9.25 7.52 -14.05
N TYR A 25 -9.28 8.82 -13.73
CA TYR A 25 -10.23 9.75 -14.33
C TYR A 25 -9.62 10.63 -15.42
N ASP A 26 -8.35 10.41 -15.76
CA ASP A 26 -7.55 11.24 -16.67
C ASP A 26 -7.63 12.74 -16.30
N ILE A 27 -7.37 13.04 -15.03
CA ILE A 27 -7.37 14.41 -14.48
C ILE A 27 -6.05 14.72 -13.77
N THR A 28 -5.84 15.99 -13.43
CA THR A 28 -4.64 16.39 -12.68
C THR A 28 -4.74 16.07 -11.19
N PHE A 29 -3.58 15.89 -10.55
CA PHE A 29 -3.46 15.77 -9.10
C PHE A 29 -4.12 16.95 -8.35
N GLN A 30 -3.94 18.17 -8.87
CA GLN A 30 -4.55 19.39 -8.34
C GLN A 30 -6.08 19.33 -8.41
N LYS A 31 -6.65 18.75 -9.48
CA LYS A 31 -8.10 18.57 -9.59
C LYS A 31 -8.65 17.65 -8.51
N VAL A 32 -7.94 16.56 -8.19
CA VAL A 32 -8.32 15.65 -7.08
C VAL A 32 -8.32 16.41 -5.73
N ILE A 33 -7.30 17.24 -5.47
CA ILE A 33 -7.25 18.08 -4.26
C ILE A 33 -8.45 19.04 -4.20
N GLN A 34 -8.79 19.68 -5.31
CA GLN A 34 -9.94 20.58 -5.38
C GLN A 34 -11.26 19.85 -5.07
N LEU A 35 -11.44 18.63 -5.59
CA LEU A 35 -12.63 17.82 -5.31
C LEU A 35 -12.70 17.39 -3.84
N ILE A 36 -11.59 16.95 -3.25
CA ILE A 36 -11.51 16.63 -1.82
C ILE A 36 -11.94 17.83 -0.96
N LYS A 37 -11.44 19.03 -1.27
CA LYS A 37 -11.82 20.27 -0.58
C LYS A 37 -13.29 20.61 -0.79
N LYS A 38 -13.78 20.53 -2.03
CA LYS A 38 -15.18 20.78 -2.39
C LYS A 38 -16.14 19.89 -1.59
N TYR A 39 -15.80 18.61 -1.44
CA TYR A 39 -16.61 17.65 -0.71
C TYR A 39 -16.35 17.61 0.80
N LYS A 40 -15.45 18.47 1.32
CA LYS A 40 -15.05 18.54 2.73
C LYS A 40 -14.60 17.18 3.29
N ILE A 41 -13.90 16.40 2.48
CA ILE A 41 -13.37 15.09 2.88
C ILE A 41 -12.05 15.29 3.63
N ASN A 42 -11.82 14.53 4.70
CA ASN A 42 -10.54 14.45 5.39
C ASN A 42 -9.74 13.23 4.90
N PRO A 43 -8.75 13.39 4.00
CA PRO A 43 -8.02 12.25 3.45
C PRO A 43 -7.15 11.53 4.48
N ASN A 44 -6.69 12.24 5.51
CA ASN A 44 -5.82 11.68 6.53
C ASN A 44 -6.57 10.66 7.39
N GLU A 45 -7.82 10.96 7.69
CA GLU A 45 -8.71 10.08 8.44
C GLU A 45 -9.06 8.83 7.63
N LEU A 46 -9.51 8.99 6.38
CA LEU A 46 -9.85 7.87 5.51
C LEU A 46 -8.63 6.96 5.23
N ARG A 47 -7.47 7.58 4.95
CA ARG A 47 -6.22 6.84 4.79
C ARG A 47 -5.64 6.33 6.10
N LYS A 48 -6.23 6.68 7.26
CA LYS A 48 -5.76 6.30 8.60
C LYS A 48 -4.25 6.50 8.73
N VAL A 49 -3.76 7.69 8.39
CA VAL A 49 -2.31 7.95 8.19
C VAL A 49 -1.46 7.75 9.46
N ASN A 50 -2.10 7.78 10.63
CA ASN A 50 -1.47 7.56 11.93
C ASN A 50 -1.32 6.06 12.29
N LYS A 51 -1.93 5.15 11.53
CA LYS A 51 -1.83 3.71 11.78
C LYS A 51 -0.60 3.11 11.11
N TYR A 52 -0.07 2.07 11.73
CA TYR A 52 0.88 1.17 11.11
C TYR A 52 0.13 0.14 10.27
N THR A 53 0.59 -0.06 9.05
CA THR A 53 -0.01 -1.00 8.09
C THR A 53 0.93 -2.16 7.85
N VAL A 54 0.37 -3.36 7.72
CA VAL A 54 1.07 -4.51 7.16
C VAL A 54 0.55 -4.74 5.76
N TYR A 55 1.47 -4.94 4.83
CA TYR A 55 1.19 -5.04 3.41
C TYR A 55 1.94 -6.18 2.76
N GLU A 56 1.36 -6.68 1.68
CA GLU A 56 1.90 -7.70 0.82
C GLU A 56 2.19 -7.12 -0.56
N HIS A 57 3.23 -7.65 -1.18
CA HIS A 57 3.51 -7.47 -2.59
C HIS A 57 3.27 -8.79 -3.30
N TRP A 58 2.53 -8.70 -4.40
CA TRP A 58 2.12 -9.85 -5.18
C TRP A 58 2.73 -9.78 -6.57
N LEU A 59 3.17 -10.93 -7.06
CA LEU A 59 3.62 -11.14 -8.43
C LEU A 59 3.03 -12.47 -8.91
N ASN A 60 2.29 -12.47 -10.01
CA ASN A 60 1.70 -13.68 -10.60
C ASN A 60 0.91 -14.54 -9.57
N HIS A 61 0.09 -13.89 -8.73
CA HIS A 61 -0.68 -14.54 -7.65
C HIS A 61 0.15 -15.17 -6.51
N GLU A 62 1.46 -14.89 -6.42
CA GLU A 62 2.31 -15.27 -5.30
C GLU A 62 2.68 -14.06 -4.43
N VAL A 63 2.68 -14.23 -3.10
CA VAL A 63 3.26 -13.23 -2.20
C VAL A 63 4.77 -13.29 -2.32
N VAL A 64 5.38 -12.23 -2.86
CA VAL A 64 6.84 -12.16 -3.02
C VAL A 64 7.52 -11.36 -1.91
N TYR A 65 6.76 -10.50 -1.23
CA TYR A 65 7.26 -9.71 -0.11
C TYR A 65 6.14 -9.34 0.87
N VAL A 66 6.44 -9.34 2.16
CA VAL A 66 5.60 -8.76 3.22
C VAL A 66 6.39 -7.64 3.89
N GLY A 67 5.73 -6.54 4.25
CA GLY A 67 6.35 -5.46 5.00
C GLY A 67 5.38 -4.77 5.93
N SER A 68 5.91 -4.04 6.92
CA SER A 68 5.13 -3.14 7.76
C SER A 68 5.61 -1.68 7.71
N GLY A 69 4.73 -0.77 8.11
CA GLY A 69 5.00 0.64 8.41
C GLY A 69 3.83 1.55 8.03
N VAL A 70 4.07 2.87 7.98
CA VAL A 70 3.02 3.85 7.61
C VAL A 70 2.38 3.58 6.24
N TRP A 71 1.14 4.02 6.05
CA TRP A 71 0.24 3.65 4.94
C TRP A 71 0.82 3.67 3.52
N TYR A 72 1.78 4.55 3.23
CA TYR A 72 2.37 4.71 1.90
C TYR A 72 3.68 3.92 1.70
N ARG A 73 4.17 3.23 2.74
CA ARG A 73 5.46 2.52 2.70
C ARG A 73 5.47 1.34 1.73
N CYS A 74 4.32 0.75 1.45
CA CYS A 74 4.14 -0.27 0.41
C CYS A 74 4.67 0.20 -0.96
N ARG A 75 4.50 1.48 -1.28
CA ARG A 75 4.87 2.08 -2.58
C ARG A 75 6.31 2.59 -2.66
N ARG A 76 7.09 2.55 -1.58
CA ARG A 76 8.47 3.09 -1.56
C ARG A 76 9.48 2.16 -2.23
N ILE A 77 9.71 2.40 -3.53
CA ILE A 77 10.65 1.66 -4.38
C ILE A 77 12.09 1.71 -3.84
N TYR A 78 12.62 2.91 -3.59
CA TYR A 78 14.04 3.11 -3.25
C TYR A 78 14.46 2.52 -1.91
N ASN A 79 13.50 2.20 -1.04
CA ASN A 79 13.75 1.58 0.27
C ASN A 79 13.90 0.06 0.17
N ARG A 80 13.66 -0.55 -1.00
CA ARG A 80 13.82 -2.00 -1.20
C ARG A 80 15.29 -2.32 -1.47
N ARG A 81 15.85 -3.22 -0.66
CA ARG A 81 17.26 -3.64 -0.76
C ARG A 81 17.51 -4.63 -1.90
N ASN A 82 16.52 -5.47 -2.22
CA ASN A 82 16.61 -6.41 -3.33
C ASN A 82 16.39 -5.66 -4.67
N SER A 83 17.36 -5.75 -5.59
CA SER A 83 17.35 -5.04 -6.87
C SER A 83 16.26 -5.54 -7.81
N VAL A 84 16.01 -6.85 -7.86
CA VAL A 84 14.94 -7.46 -8.67
C VAL A 84 13.58 -6.97 -8.17
N HIS A 85 13.37 -7.01 -6.85
CA HIS A 85 12.14 -6.50 -6.24
C HIS A 85 11.91 -5.02 -6.57
N ARG A 86 12.96 -4.20 -6.47
CA ARG A 86 12.92 -2.78 -6.81
C ARG A 86 12.53 -2.55 -8.27
N GLN A 87 13.12 -3.32 -9.18
CA GLN A 87 12.87 -3.21 -10.61
C GLN A 87 11.43 -3.59 -10.94
N LEU A 88 10.91 -4.70 -10.39
CA LEU A 88 9.52 -5.11 -10.56
C LEU A 88 8.52 -4.05 -10.08
N MET A 89 8.80 -3.39 -8.95
CA MET A 89 7.95 -2.28 -8.47
C MET A 89 8.01 -1.07 -9.41
N LYS A 90 9.19 -0.75 -9.97
CA LYS A 90 9.38 0.36 -10.90
C LYS A 90 8.62 0.13 -12.21
N ASP A 91 8.61 -1.10 -12.68
CA ASP A 91 7.95 -1.51 -13.93
C ASP A 91 6.42 -1.66 -13.76
N GLY A 92 5.92 -1.54 -12.53
CA GLY A 92 4.48 -1.70 -12.24
C GLY A 92 4.00 -3.14 -12.21
N ASN A 93 4.91 -4.11 -12.12
CA ASN A 93 4.61 -5.56 -12.13
C ASN A 93 4.28 -6.13 -10.75
N ILE A 94 4.13 -5.27 -9.73
CA ILE A 94 3.84 -5.68 -8.36
C ILE A 94 2.50 -5.09 -7.94
N ASP A 95 1.60 -5.97 -7.52
CA ASP A 95 0.37 -5.57 -6.85
C ASP A 95 0.60 -5.38 -5.36
N TYR A 96 -0.13 -4.45 -4.75
CA TYR A 96 -0.03 -4.11 -3.35
C TYR A 96 -1.34 -4.45 -2.65
N LYS A 97 -1.26 -5.11 -1.51
CA LYS A 97 -2.43 -5.40 -0.67
C LYS A 97 -2.14 -5.01 0.77
N ILE A 98 -2.99 -4.18 1.37
CA ILE A 98 -2.95 -3.95 2.82
C ILE A 98 -3.71 -5.10 3.48
N VAL A 99 -3.08 -5.75 4.45
CA VAL A 99 -3.62 -6.94 5.14
C VAL A 99 -3.78 -6.75 6.66
N GLY A 100 -3.33 -5.62 7.18
CA GLY A 100 -3.57 -5.26 8.58
C GLY A 100 -3.31 -3.79 8.85
N GLU A 101 -4.02 -3.24 9.83
CA GLU A 101 -3.85 -1.89 10.35
C GLU A 101 -3.79 -1.94 11.87
N PHE A 102 -2.79 -1.29 12.46
CA PHE A 102 -2.44 -1.38 13.87
C PHE A 102 -2.16 0.01 14.44
N ASP A 103 -2.47 0.21 15.71
CA ASP A 103 -2.20 1.48 16.38
C ASP A 103 -0.76 1.54 16.91
N LYS A 104 -0.15 0.38 17.18
CA LYS A 104 1.25 0.26 17.63
C LYS A 104 2.13 -0.39 16.58
N GLU A 105 3.38 0.08 16.49
CA GLU A 105 4.36 -0.46 15.53
C GLU A 105 4.71 -1.92 15.86
N GLU A 106 4.85 -2.25 17.14
CA GLU A 106 5.18 -3.59 17.62
C GLU A 106 4.16 -4.64 17.14
N GLU A 107 2.86 -4.36 17.30
CA GLU A 107 1.78 -5.24 16.85
C GLU A 107 1.83 -5.49 15.33
N ALA A 108 2.15 -4.45 14.55
CA ALA A 108 2.33 -4.57 13.11
C ALA A 108 3.55 -5.43 12.75
N ARG A 109 4.67 -5.28 13.48
CA ARG A 109 5.89 -6.08 13.27
C ARG A 109 5.68 -7.54 13.64
N ASP A 110 4.95 -7.82 14.72
CA ASP A 110 4.61 -9.19 15.13
C ASP A 110 3.70 -9.87 14.10
N PHE A 111 2.73 -9.13 13.56
CA PHE A 111 1.88 -9.62 12.48
C PHE A 111 2.66 -9.85 11.18
N GLU A 112 3.53 -8.91 10.79
CA GLU A 112 4.46 -9.06 9.65
C GLU A 112 5.31 -10.32 9.81
N PHE A 113 5.94 -10.52 10.97
CA PHE A 113 6.79 -11.68 11.24
C PHE A 113 6.03 -13.00 11.06
N ARG A 114 4.82 -13.10 11.64
CA ARG A 114 3.96 -14.29 11.49
C ARG A 114 3.58 -14.55 10.03
N LEU A 115 3.23 -13.52 9.27
CA LEU A 115 2.93 -13.67 7.84
C LEU A 115 4.15 -14.12 7.04
N ILE A 116 5.32 -13.53 7.28
CA ILE A 116 6.55 -13.96 6.59
C ILE A 116 6.83 -15.44 6.87
N LYS A 117 6.74 -15.87 8.13
CA LYS A 117 6.93 -17.29 8.50
C LYS A 117 5.94 -18.20 7.76
N LYS A 118 4.66 -17.82 7.74
CA LYS A 118 3.60 -18.55 7.02
C LYS A 118 3.91 -18.66 5.52
N TYR A 119 4.21 -17.55 4.85
CA TYR A 119 4.47 -17.57 3.41
C TYR A 119 5.77 -18.30 3.05
N LYS A 120 6.80 -18.21 3.88
CA LYS A 120 8.04 -18.96 3.66
C LYS A 120 7.85 -20.47 3.72
N GLN A 121 6.98 -20.96 4.61
CA GLN A 121 6.61 -22.38 4.66
C GLN A 121 5.94 -22.86 3.35
N LEU A 122 5.36 -21.94 2.58
CA LEU A 122 4.75 -22.21 1.27
C LEU A 122 5.72 -21.95 0.09
N GLY A 123 7.00 -21.69 0.35
CA GLY A 123 7.98 -21.32 -0.70
C GLY A 123 7.81 -19.90 -1.25
N GLN A 124 7.04 -19.06 -0.57
CA GLN A 124 6.75 -17.67 -0.93
C GLN A 124 7.60 -16.68 -0.10
N ALA A 125 7.28 -15.38 -0.20
CA ALA A 125 8.00 -14.27 0.44
C ALA A 125 9.51 -14.23 0.10
N LYS A 126 9.83 -14.53 -1.16
CA LYS A 126 11.19 -14.71 -1.70
C LYS A 126 12.09 -13.49 -1.49
N PHE A 127 11.53 -12.28 -1.40
CA PHE A 127 12.29 -11.04 -1.19
C PHE A 127 12.43 -10.65 0.29
N ASN A 128 11.75 -11.33 1.22
CA ASN A 128 11.99 -11.14 2.66
C ASN A 128 13.28 -11.84 3.06
N LYS A 129 14.16 -11.12 3.76
CA LYS A 129 15.37 -11.70 4.38
C LYS A 129 15.01 -12.92 5.22
N GLN A 130 15.94 -13.88 5.32
CA GLN A 130 15.81 -15.00 6.25
C GLN A 130 15.46 -14.45 7.64
N VAL A 131 14.34 -14.92 8.16
CA VAL A 131 13.92 -14.70 9.53
C VAL A 131 14.32 -15.98 10.22
N ASN A 132 15.41 -15.92 10.97
CA ASN A 132 15.84 -17.01 11.85
C ASN A 132 14.91 -17.06 13.06
#